data_AF-A0A438CI95-F1
#
_entry.id   AF-A0A438CI95-F1
#
_cell.length_a   1.000
_cell.length_b   1.000
_cell.length_c   1.000
_cell.angle_alpha   90.00
_cell.angle_beta   90.00
_cell.angle_gamma   90.00
#
_symmetry.space_group_name_H-M   'P 1'
#
loop_
_entity.id
_entity.type
_entity.pdbx_description
1 polymer ?
#
loop_
_entity_poly.entity_id
_entity_poly.type
_entity_poly.pdbx_seq_one_letter_code
_entity_poly.pdbx_strand_id
1 'polypeptide(L)'
;MSSLKSLSLAQNYFNGSLANQGFCQLNKLQELDLNSNFFQGILPPCLNNLTSLRLLDLSDNLFSGNVSSSLLPNLTSLEYIDLSYNLFEGPFSFNSFANHSNLQVVIHGSDNNKFEIETEYPVGWVPLFQLKALVLSNCKLIGDFPGFLRYQFRLTVVDLSHNNLTGSFPNWLLENNTRLEYLVLRNNSLMGQLLPLRPNSRITSLDISDNRLVGELQQNVANMIPNIEYLNLSNNGFEGILPSSIAKMSSLWSLDLSANSFSGEVPKQLLAAKYLEFLKLSNNKFHGEIFSRDFNLTHLGFLHLNNNQFRGTLSNVISRSSWWWVLDVSNNNMSGEIPSWIGNMTYLTTLVLVGPMSMSRPKTHSKGVTVISHLKPEGLKYNMTQTIIL
;
A
#
# COMPACT_ATOMS: atom_id res chain seq x y z
N MET A 1 10.59 -10.56 40.38
CA MET A 1 9.36 -10.08 39.70
C MET A 1 8.60 -11.23 39.02
N SER A 2 8.55 -12.43 39.62
CA SER A 2 7.94 -13.63 39.01
C SER A 2 6.40 -13.60 38.91
N SER A 3 5.76 -12.54 39.40
CA SER A 3 4.33 -12.27 39.27
C SER A 3 3.99 -11.32 38.11
N LEU A 4 4.99 -10.74 37.45
CA LEU A 4 4.78 -9.76 36.38
C LEU A 4 4.09 -10.43 35.19
N LYS A 5 3.03 -9.81 34.70
CA LYS A 5 2.22 -10.30 33.56
C LYS A 5 2.35 -9.45 32.31
N SER A 6 2.59 -8.16 32.46
CA SER A 6 2.74 -7.24 31.34
C SER A 6 3.95 -6.36 31.60
N LEU A 7 4.79 -6.21 30.58
CA LEU A 7 5.96 -5.35 30.58
C LEU A 7 5.98 -4.60 29.25
N SER A 8 5.75 -3.29 29.29
CA SER A 8 5.97 -2.40 28.16
C SER A 8 7.10 -1.42 28.48
N LEU A 9 8.07 -1.36 27.56
CA LEU A 9 9.16 -0.38 27.53
C LEU A 9 9.10 0.45 26.23
N ALA A 10 7.96 0.40 25.52
CA ALA A 10 7.73 1.02 24.21
C ALA A 10 8.16 2.49 24.15
N GLN A 11 8.63 2.93 22.98
CA GLN A 11 8.90 4.33 22.64
C GLN A 11 9.88 5.01 23.62
N ASN A 12 10.96 4.33 23.94
CA ASN A 12 12.03 4.83 24.80
C ASN A 12 13.38 4.84 24.07
N TYR A 13 14.43 5.22 24.79
CA TYR A 13 15.81 5.21 24.27
C TYR A 13 16.64 4.05 24.85
N PHE A 14 16.01 2.95 25.27
CA PHE A 14 16.75 1.80 25.83
C PHE A 14 17.62 1.15 24.76
N ASN A 15 18.84 0.75 25.14
CA ASN A 15 19.82 0.17 24.25
C ASN A 15 20.48 -1.08 24.86
N GLY A 16 21.36 -1.71 24.08
CA GLY A 16 22.04 -2.94 24.48
C GLY A 16 21.20 -4.19 24.20
N SER A 17 21.72 -5.34 24.59
CA SER A 17 21.05 -6.63 24.36
C SER A 17 20.15 -7.04 25.51
N LEU A 18 19.08 -7.78 25.22
CA LEU A 18 18.27 -8.43 26.24
C LEU A 18 19.12 -9.44 27.02
N ALA A 19 19.35 -9.15 28.30
CA ALA A 19 20.16 -10.01 29.15
C ALA A 19 19.43 -11.33 29.46
N ASN A 20 20.15 -12.46 29.39
CA ASN A 20 19.66 -13.75 29.86
C ASN A 20 19.25 -13.70 31.35
N GLN A 21 19.97 -12.92 32.16
CA GLN A 21 19.63 -12.78 33.57
C GLN A 21 18.45 -11.78 33.70
N GLY A 22 17.34 -12.22 34.30
CA GLY A 22 16.14 -11.40 34.51
C GLY A 22 14.98 -11.81 33.61
N PHE A 23 15.05 -11.57 32.29
CA PHE A 23 13.96 -11.86 31.34
C PHE A 23 13.55 -13.34 31.34
N CYS A 24 14.53 -14.24 31.42
CA CYS A 24 14.26 -15.69 31.46
C CYS A 24 13.48 -16.15 32.71
N GLN A 25 13.36 -15.32 33.75
CA GLN A 25 12.64 -15.64 34.98
C GLN A 25 11.19 -15.14 34.97
N LEU A 26 10.77 -14.42 33.93
CA LEU A 26 9.43 -13.84 33.81
C LEU A 26 8.42 -14.84 33.22
N ASN A 27 8.40 -16.08 33.71
CA ASN A 27 7.60 -17.17 33.15
C ASN A 27 6.07 -16.96 33.17
N LYS A 28 5.57 -15.98 33.93
CA LYS A 28 4.15 -15.56 33.96
C LYS A 28 3.84 -14.39 33.04
N LEU A 29 4.82 -13.89 32.29
CA LEU A 29 4.64 -12.78 31.37
C LEU A 29 3.71 -13.20 30.23
N GLN A 30 2.73 -12.36 29.99
CA GLN A 30 1.69 -12.49 28.96
C GLN A 30 1.87 -11.44 27.87
N GLU A 31 2.42 -10.28 28.22
CA GLU A 31 2.66 -9.18 27.27
C GLU A 31 4.09 -8.68 27.45
N LEU A 32 4.83 -8.70 26.34
CA LEU A 32 6.15 -8.10 26.23
C LEU A 32 6.13 -7.13 25.06
N ASP A 33 6.21 -5.85 25.37
CA ASP A 33 6.22 -4.77 24.40
C ASP A 33 7.50 -3.95 24.56
N LEU A 34 8.38 -4.06 23.58
CA LEU A 34 9.69 -3.41 23.54
C LEU A 34 9.81 -2.45 22.35
N ASN A 35 8.71 -2.10 21.69
CA ASN A 35 8.78 -1.42 20.40
C ASN A 35 9.46 -0.05 20.45
N SER A 36 9.94 0.41 19.30
CA SER A 36 10.52 1.75 19.12
C SER A 36 11.57 2.10 20.18
N ASN A 37 12.65 1.30 20.20
CA ASN A 37 13.80 1.45 21.08
C ASN A 37 15.10 1.20 20.28
N PHE A 38 16.24 1.11 20.97
CA PHE A 38 17.56 0.81 20.38
C PHE A 38 18.11 -0.53 20.89
N PHE A 39 17.24 -1.48 21.27
CA PHE A 39 17.69 -2.81 21.68
C PHE A 39 18.37 -3.51 20.50
N GLN A 40 19.48 -4.21 20.77
CA GLN A 40 20.32 -4.82 19.74
C GLN A 40 20.73 -6.25 20.08
N GLY A 41 21.35 -6.94 19.12
CA GLY A 41 21.86 -8.29 19.31
C GLY A 41 20.80 -9.37 19.14
N ILE A 42 21.13 -10.60 19.54
CA ILE A 42 20.29 -11.77 19.31
C ILE A 42 19.29 -11.96 20.45
N LEU A 43 18.06 -12.38 20.13
CA LEU A 43 17.06 -12.72 21.13
C LEU A 43 17.55 -13.88 22.03
N PRO A 44 17.45 -13.76 23.37
CA PRO A 44 17.95 -14.78 24.27
C PRO A 44 17.13 -16.07 24.12
N PRO A 45 17.76 -17.25 23.94
CA PRO A 45 17.06 -18.51 23.66
C PRO A 45 15.99 -18.89 24.68
N CYS A 46 16.17 -18.47 25.93
CA CYS A 46 15.25 -18.73 27.03
C CYS A 46 13.86 -18.08 26.86
N LEU A 47 13.69 -17.12 25.94
CA LEU A 47 12.38 -16.56 25.65
C LEU A 47 11.40 -17.67 25.22
N ASN A 48 11.91 -18.81 24.72
CA ASN A 48 11.12 -20.00 24.41
C ASN A 48 10.39 -20.62 25.60
N ASN A 49 10.79 -20.27 26.83
CA ASN A 49 10.15 -20.73 28.07
C ASN A 49 9.00 -19.82 28.51
N LEU A 50 8.78 -18.68 27.85
CA LEU A 50 7.71 -17.74 28.18
C LEU A 50 6.37 -18.19 27.55
N THR A 51 5.95 -19.43 27.83
CA THR A 51 4.79 -20.06 27.17
C THR A 51 3.45 -19.40 27.49
N SER A 52 3.41 -18.50 28.49
CA SER A 52 2.24 -17.68 28.82
C SER A 52 2.10 -16.44 27.92
N LEU A 53 3.09 -16.15 27.07
CA LEU A 53 3.14 -14.94 26.25
C LEU A 53 2.04 -14.97 25.18
N ARG A 54 1.22 -13.92 25.17
CA ARG A 54 0.10 -13.66 24.26
C ARG A 54 0.45 -12.55 23.28
N LEU A 55 1.19 -11.54 23.73
CA LEU A 55 1.64 -10.41 22.93
C LEU A 55 3.16 -10.29 23.00
N LEU A 56 3.80 -10.31 21.83
CA LEU A 56 5.22 -10.03 21.67
C LEU A 56 5.40 -8.93 20.61
N ASP A 57 5.71 -7.72 21.04
CA ASP A 57 6.07 -6.62 20.15
C ASP A 57 7.54 -6.26 20.34
N LEU A 58 8.35 -6.52 19.31
CA LEU A 58 9.77 -6.20 19.26
C LEU A 58 10.08 -5.19 18.15
N SER A 59 9.05 -4.60 17.55
CA SER A 59 9.19 -3.78 16.35
C SER A 59 10.07 -2.56 16.54
N ASP A 60 10.64 -2.04 15.46
CA ASP A 60 11.42 -0.77 15.45
C ASP A 60 12.56 -0.79 16.49
N ASN A 61 13.47 -1.73 16.29
CA ASN A 61 14.66 -1.97 17.12
C ASN A 61 15.84 -2.40 16.23
N LEU A 62 16.94 -2.84 16.84
CA LEU A 62 18.17 -3.30 16.16
C LEU A 62 18.45 -4.79 16.43
N PHE A 63 17.43 -5.59 16.74
CA PHE A 63 17.60 -7.03 16.99
C PHE A 63 18.09 -7.74 15.72
N SER A 64 19.02 -8.67 15.88
CA SER A 64 19.67 -9.37 14.77
C SER A 64 19.67 -10.88 14.97
N GLY A 65 20.20 -11.60 13.99
CA GLY A 65 20.29 -13.06 14.01
C GLY A 65 19.02 -13.71 13.47
N ASN A 66 18.97 -15.04 13.59
CA ASN A 66 17.86 -15.83 13.06
C ASN A 66 16.78 -16.03 14.13
N VAL A 67 15.53 -15.70 13.78
CA VAL A 67 14.35 -15.92 14.62
C VAL A 67 13.96 -17.41 14.63
N SER A 68 14.37 -18.19 13.62
CA SER A 68 13.91 -19.56 13.39
C SER A 68 14.70 -20.65 14.15
N SER A 69 13.97 -21.75 14.42
CA SER A 69 14.30 -23.07 15.01
C SER A 69 14.11 -23.33 16.51
N SER A 70 14.11 -22.34 17.41
CA SER A 70 13.97 -22.66 18.86
C SER A 70 13.01 -21.78 19.67
N LEU A 71 12.67 -20.59 19.18
CA LEU A 71 11.90 -19.63 19.97
C LEU A 71 10.38 -19.83 19.85
N LEU A 72 9.85 -19.67 18.64
CA LEU A 72 8.41 -19.54 18.40
C LEU A 72 7.58 -20.81 18.62
N PRO A 73 8.01 -22.03 18.23
CA PRO A 73 7.17 -23.21 18.35
C PRO A 73 6.61 -23.50 19.76
N ASN A 74 7.27 -23.02 20.81
CA ASN A 74 6.87 -23.22 22.21
C ASN A 74 5.93 -22.11 22.75
N LEU A 75 5.80 -20.98 22.06
CA LEU A 75 4.99 -19.84 22.50
C LEU A 75 3.53 -19.99 22.08
N THR A 76 2.94 -21.14 22.38
CA THR A 76 1.62 -21.56 21.86
C THR A 76 0.44 -20.68 22.32
N SER A 77 0.64 -19.82 23.32
CA SER A 77 -0.34 -18.83 23.77
C SER A 77 -0.37 -17.55 22.93
N LEU A 78 0.55 -17.36 21.97
CA LEU A 78 0.63 -16.12 21.20
C LEU A 78 -0.66 -15.85 20.42
N GLU A 79 -1.09 -14.59 20.51
CA GLU A 79 -2.18 -13.97 19.77
C GLU A 79 -1.63 -12.91 18.81
N TYR A 80 -0.58 -12.21 19.23
CA TYR A 80 0.06 -11.11 18.51
C TYR A 80 1.57 -11.27 18.51
N ILE A 81 2.17 -11.14 17.33
CA ILE A 81 3.61 -11.01 17.17
C ILE A 81 3.97 -9.95 16.14
N ASP A 82 4.82 -9.01 16.54
CA ASP A 82 5.43 -8.02 15.65
C ASP A 82 6.95 -8.03 15.81
N LEU A 83 7.63 -8.33 14.69
CA LEU A 83 9.07 -8.40 14.57
C LEU A 83 9.60 -7.42 13.50
N SER A 84 8.77 -6.49 13.04
CA SER A 84 9.09 -5.57 11.96
C SER A 84 10.19 -4.57 12.32
N TYR A 85 10.79 -3.93 11.32
CA TYR A 85 11.80 -2.88 11.50
C TYR A 85 12.94 -3.29 12.45
N ASN A 86 13.53 -4.45 12.17
CA ASN A 86 14.68 -5.00 12.88
C ASN A 86 15.76 -5.45 11.89
N LEU A 87 16.85 -6.02 12.41
CA LEU A 87 17.98 -6.56 11.65
C LEU A 87 17.98 -8.10 11.58
N PHE A 88 16.83 -8.75 11.79
CA PHE A 88 16.71 -10.21 11.68
C PHE A 88 17.10 -10.70 10.28
N GLU A 89 17.75 -11.87 10.22
CA GLU A 89 18.24 -12.46 8.98
C GLU A 89 18.09 -13.98 8.97
N GLY A 90 18.19 -14.56 7.78
CA GLY A 90 18.11 -16.00 7.59
C GLY A 90 16.69 -16.49 7.28
N PRO A 91 16.56 -17.81 7.04
CA PRO A 91 15.29 -18.41 6.65
C PRO A 91 14.35 -18.58 7.84
N PHE A 92 13.08 -18.27 7.62
CA PHE A 92 11.99 -18.44 8.56
C PHE A 92 10.88 -19.28 7.93
N SER A 93 10.62 -20.47 8.47
CA SER A 93 9.47 -21.27 8.05
C SER A 93 8.23 -20.83 8.82
N PHE A 94 7.19 -20.43 8.09
CA PHE A 94 5.92 -19.99 8.65
C PHE A 94 5.19 -21.12 9.40
N ASN A 95 5.49 -22.36 9.08
CA ASN A 95 5.01 -23.54 9.82
C ASN A 95 5.55 -23.61 11.26
N SER A 96 6.49 -22.75 11.66
CA SER A 96 6.80 -22.51 13.09
C SER A 96 5.55 -22.11 13.90
N PHE A 97 4.51 -21.60 13.23
CA PHE A 97 3.23 -21.27 13.85
C PHE A 97 2.22 -22.43 13.89
N ALA A 98 2.56 -23.65 13.44
CA ALA A 98 1.64 -24.77 13.29
C ALA A 98 0.71 -25.02 14.50
N ASN A 99 1.26 -24.91 15.72
CA ASN A 99 0.56 -25.20 16.97
C ASN A 99 -0.08 -23.97 17.65
N HIS A 100 -0.08 -22.80 17.03
CA HIS A 100 -0.53 -21.55 17.65
C HIS A 100 -2.02 -21.28 17.37
N SER A 101 -2.92 -22.01 18.02
CA SER A 101 -4.37 -21.90 17.76
C SER A 101 -4.99 -20.53 18.05
N ASN A 102 -4.35 -19.70 18.88
CA ASN A 102 -4.85 -18.37 19.26
C ASN A 102 -4.31 -17.23 18.39
N LEU A 103 -3.40 -17.53 17.46
CA LEU A 103 -2.69 -16.51 16.68
C LEU A 103 -3.66 -15.70 15.80
N GLN A 104 -3.56 -14.39 15.89
CA GLN A 104 -4.45 -13.45 15.18
C GLN A 104 -3.68 -12.43 14.37
N VAL A 105 -2.51 -12.02 14.83
CA VAL A 105 -1.71 -10.98 14.16
C VAL A 105 -0.28 -11.45 14.03
N VAL A 106 0.20 -11.42 12.79
CA VAL A 106 1.62 -11.64 12.47
C VAL A 106 2.08 -10.46 11.63
N ILE A 107 3.00 -9.69 12.19
CA ILE A 107 3.62 -8.56 11.52
C ILE A 107 5.13 -8.81 11.46
N HIS A 108 5.63 -8.84 10.24
CA HIS A 108 7.04 -8.82 9.96
C HIS A 108 7.27 -8.01 8.69
N GLY A 109 8.06 -6.96 8.80
CA GLY A 109 8.54 -6.19 7.67
C GLY A 109 10.01 -5.92 7.91
N SER A 110 10.89 -6.36 7.00
CA SER A 110 12.32 -6.16 7.16
C SER A 110 12.85 -5.24 6.09
N ASP A 111 13.48 -4.12 6.47
CA ASP A 111 14.12 -3.22 5.51
C ASP A 111 15.51 -3.70 5.06
N ASN A 112 16.02 -4.79 5.64
CA ASN A 112 17.40 -5.23 5.44
C ASN A 112 17.59 -6.21 4.26
N ASN A 113 16.51 -6.67 3.62
CA ASN A 113 16.55 -7.65 2.53
C ASN A 113 17.32 -8.94 2.86
N LYS A 114 17.36 -9.39 4.12
CA LYS A 114 18.06 -10.62 4.53
C LYS A 114 17.16 -11.66 5.17
N PHE A 115 15.91 -11.31 5.44
CA PHE A 115 14.92 -12.24 5.96
C PHE A 115 14.19 -12.91 4.79
N GLU A 116 14.12 -14.23 4.82
CA GLU A 116 13.44 -15.04 3.79
C GLU A 116 12.38 -15.88 4.48
N ILE A 117 11.12 -15.71 4.08
CA ILE A 117 10.01 -16.49 4.64
C ILE A 117 9.61 -17.59 3.68
N GLU A 118 9.55 -18.80 4.22
CA GLU A 118 9.06 -20.00 3.57
C GLU A 118 7.64 -20.27 4.07
N THR A 119 6.64 -20.31 3.18
CA THR A 119 5.21 -20.42 3.54
C THR A 119 4.53 -21.71 3.11
N GLU A 120 5.20 -22.55 2.31
CA GLU A 120 4.59 -23.66 1.59
C GLU A 120 4.95 -25.04 2.16
N TYR A 121 5.74 -25.10 3.23
CA TYR A 121 6.18 -26.34 3.85
C TYR A 121 5.53 -26.54 5.23
N PRO A 122 4.90 -27.70 5.49
CA PRO A 122 4.63 -28.76 4.52
C PRO A 122 3.50 -28.36 3.56
N VAL A 123 3.61 -28.81 2.31
CA VAL A 123 2.63 -28.48 1.26
C VAL A 123 1.24 -28.96 1.68
N GLY A 124 0.24 -28.08 1.55
CA GLY A 124 -1.14 -28.38 1.92
C GLY A 124 -1.43 -28.34 3.42
N TRP A 125 -0.53 -27.76 4.23
CA TRP A 125 -0.78 -27.51 5.63
C TRP A 125 -1.99 -26.59 5.85
N VAL A 126 -2.82 -26.95 6.84
CA VAL A 126 -3.97 -26.17 7.29
C VAL A 126 -3.69 -25.62 8.68
N PRO A 127 -3.63 -24.28 8.84
CA PRO A 127 -3.35 -23.65 10.13
C PRO A 127 -4.52 -23.83 11.11
N LEU A 128 -4.20 -23.99 12.41
CA LEU A 128 -5.18 -24.07 13.50
C LEU A 128 -5.78 -22.71 13.88
N PHE A 129 -5.27 -21.62 13.31
CA PHE A 129 -5.61 -20.25 13.66
C PHE A 129 -6.37 -19.53 12.56
N GLN A 130 -6.93 -18.37 12.92
CA GLN A 130 -7.59 -17.44 12.02
C GLN A 130 -7.03 -16.03 12.24
N LEU A 131 -6.16 -15.61 11.32
CA LEU A 131 -5.55 -14.30 11.31
C LEU A 131 -6.58 -13.20 11.02
N LYS A 132 -6.38 -12.08 11.68
CA LYS A 132 -6.98 -10.78 11.41
C LYS A 132 -6.04 -9.90 10.60
N ALA A 133 -4.74 -9.96 10.89
CA ALA A 133 -3.73 -9.18 10.19
C ALA A 133 -2.53 -10.04 9.84
N LEU A 134 -2.10 -9.95 8.58
CA LEU A 134 -0.85 -10.52 8.11
C LEU A 134 -0.07 -9.46 7.33
N VAL A 135 1.09 -9.09 7.85
CA VAL A 135 2.00 -8.15 7.20
C VAL A 135 3.32 -8.87 7.04
N LEU A 136 3.70 -9.19 5.82
CA LEU A 136 4.96 -9.81 5.43
C LEU A 136 5.62 -9.02 4.30
N SER A 137 5.63 -7.68 4.41
CA SER A 137 6.24 -6.82 3.40
C SER A 137 7.75 -7.00 3.36
N ASN A 138 8.34 -7.02 2.16
CA ASN A 138 9.79 -7.14 1.97
C ASN A 138 10.43 -8.38 2.64
N CYS A 139 9.74 -9.52 2.56
CA CYS A 139 10.13 -10.78 3.19
C CYS A 139 10.68 -11.83 2.21
N LYS A 140 10.98 -11.42 0.96
CA LYS A 140 11.43 -12.28 -0.13
C LYS A 140 10.54 -13.49 -0.38
N LEU A 141 9.22 -13.36 -0.19
CA LEU A 141 8.29 -14.42 -0.56
C LEU A 141 8.42 -14.72 -2.05
N ILE A 142 8.60 -15.99 -2.40
CA ILE A 142 8.75 -16.48 -3.78
C ILE A 142 7.63 -17.45 -4.14
N GLY A 143 7.42 -17.65 -5.44
CA GLY A 143 6.43 -18.60 -5.93
C GLY A 143 5.01 -18.04 -5.88
N ASP A 144 4.02 -18.93 -5.88
CA ASP A 144 2.62 -18.53 -5.86
C ASP A 144 2.21 -17.93 -4.50
N PHE A 145 1.03 -17.32 -4.49
CA PHE A 145 0.43 -16.75 -3.28
C PHE A 145 0.34 -17.79 -2.13
N PRO A 146 0.67 -17.43 -0.87
CA PRO A 146 0.79 -18.41 0.21
C PRO A 146 -0.44 -19.30 0.38
N GLY A 147 -0.25 -20.63 0.30
CA GLY A 147 -1.35 -21.59 0.21
C GLY A 147 -2.24 -21.62 1.44
N PHE A 148 -1.66 -21.44 2.64
CA PHE A 148 -2.38 -21.45 3.92
C PHE A 148 -3.44 -20.35 4.02
N LEU A 149 -3.29 -19.24 3.27
CA LEU A 149 -4.26 -18.13 3.25
C LEU A 149 -5.62 -18.54 2.69
N ARG A 150 -5.70 -19.62 1.92
CA ARG A 150 -6.98 -20.18 1.45
C ARG A 150 -7.87 -20.65 2.60
N TYR A 151 -7.29 -20.91 3.76
CA TYR A 151 -7.98 -21.36 4.96
C TYR A 151 -8.23 -20.22 5.96
N GLN A 152 -7.97 -18.96 5.57
CA GLN A 152 -8.19 -17.78 6.41
C GLN A 152 -9.42 -17.01 5.95
N PHE A 153 -10.34 -16.73 6.89
CA PHE A 153 -11.64 -16.11 6.61
C PHE A 153 -11.95 -14.88 7.50
N ARG A 154 -10.98 -14.46 8.32
CA ARG A 154 -11.12 -13.36 9.28
C ARG A 154 -10.16 -12.21 9.01
N LEU A 155 -9.48 -12.21 7.87
CA LEU A 155 -8.51 -11.18 7.53
C LEU A 155 -9.20 -9.83 7.36
N THR A 156 -8.56 -8.81 7.93
CA THR A 156 -8.90 -7.39 7.89
C THR A 156 -7.78 -6.58 7.25
N VAL A 157 -6.53 -7.01 7.45
CA VAL A 157 -5.32 -6.41 6.88
C VAL A 157 -4.46 -7.50 6.27
N VAL A 158 -4.09 -7.32 5.01
CA VAL A 158 -3.07 -8.14 4.33
C VAL A 158 -2.11 -7.21 3.60
N ASP A 159 -0.84 -7.26 3.99
CA ASP A 159 0.25 -6.61 3.27
C ASP A 159 1.34 -7.64 2.94
N LEU A 160 1.45 -7.97 1.67
CA LEU A 160 2.51 -8.83 1.11
C LEU A 160 3.31 -8.06 0.06
N SER A 161 3.39 -6.73 0.19
CA SER A 161 4.11 -5.87 -0.75
C SER A 161 5.61 -6.14 -0.77
N HIS A 162 6.27 -5.69 -1.83
CA HIS A 162 7.72 -5.76 -1.98
C HIS A 162 8.28 -7.18 -1.87
N ASN A 163 7.56 -8.15 -2.43
CA ASN A 163 7.99 -9.56 -2.49
C ASN A 163 8.19 -9.98 -3.95
N ASN A 164 8.43 -11.27 -4.17
CA ASN A 164 8.61 -11.85 -5.51
C ASN A 164 7.51 -12.87 -5.82
N LEU A 165 6.29 -12.60 -5.35
CA LEU A 165 5.12 -13.47 -5.57
C LEU A 165 4.75 -13.47 -7.06
N THR A 166 4.44 -14.66 -7.57
CA THR A 166 4.02 -14.93 -8.95
C THR A 166 2.61 -15.52 -8.97
N GLY A 167 2.18 -15.97 -10.16
CA GLY A 167 0.88 -16.60 -10.33
C GLY A 167 -0.26 -15.60 -10.50
N SER A 168 -1.49 -16.12 -10.55
CA SER A 168 -2.68 -15.31 -10.78
C SER A 168 -3.05 -14.48 -9.54
N PHE A 169 -3.58 -13.28 -9.77
CA PHE A 169 -4.15 -12.43 -8.72
C PHE A 169 -5.16 -13.21 -7.84
N PRO A 170 -5.04 -13.14 -6.50
CA PRO A 170 -5.84 -13.96 -5.58
C PRO A 170 -7.25 -13.38 -5.39
N ASN A 171 -8.10 -13.40 -6.42
CA ASN A 171 -9.50 -12.94 -6.32
C ASN A 171 -10.26 -13.63 -5.17
N TRP A 172 -9.96 -14.90 -4.91
CA TRP A 172 -10.52 -15.67 -3.79
C TRP A 172 -10.22 -15.06 -2.41
N LEU A 173 -9.14 -14.29 -2.24
CA LEU A 173 -8.80 -13.66 -0.97
C LEU A 173 -9.85 -12.61 -0.59
N LEU A 174 -10.25 -11.79 -1.57
CA LEU A 174 -11.30 -10.78 -1.45
C LEU A 174 -12.68 -11.43 -1.22
N GLU A 175 -12.94 -12.54 -1.90
CA GLU A 175 -14.22 -13.27 -1.80
C GLU A 175 -14.38 -13.99 -0.44
N ASN A 176 -13.30 -14.60 0.06
CA ASN A 176 -13.30 -15.34 1.31
C ASN A 176 -13.28 -14.43 2.54
N ASN A 177 -12.67 -13.23 2.44
CA ASN A 177 -12.51 -12.31 3.55
C ASN A 177 -13.41 -11.07 3.39
N THR A 178 -14.69 -11.25 3.69
CA THR A 178 -15.71 -10.18 3.63
C THR A 178 -15.50 -9.04 4.63
N ARG A 179 -14.50 -9.15 5.51
CA ARG A 179 -14.05 -8.13 6.48
C ARG A 179 -12.72 -7.48 6.10
N LEU A 180 -12.15 -7.83 4.94
CA LEU A 180 -10.89 -7.27 4.49
C LEU A 180 -11.06 -5.77 4.23
N GLU A 181 -10.29 -4.95 4.93
CA GLU A 181 -10.31 -3.48 4.85
C GLU A 181 -9.11 -2.98 4.03
N TYR A 182 -7.94 -3.60 4.23
CA TYR A 182 -6.68 -3.22 3.60
C TYR A 182 -6.04 -4.41 2.89
N LEU A 183 -5.79 -4.25 1.58
CA LEU A 183 -5.04 -5.22 0.79
C LEU A 183 -3.92 -4.51 0.02
N VAL A 184 -2.67 -4.83 0.37
CA VAL A 184 -1.46 -4.27 -0.24
C VAL A 184 -0.61 -5.41 -0.81
N LEU A 185 -0.57 -5.50 -2.14
CA LEU A 185 0.19 -6.50 -2.90
C LEU A 185 1.20 -5.84 -3.85
N ARG A 186 1.49 -4.57 -3.60
CA ARG A 186 2.39 -3.73 -4.39
C ARG A 186 3.75 -4.39 -4.64
N ASN A 187 4.32 -4.19 -5.82
CA ASN A 187 5.69 -4.61 -6.15
C ASN A 187 5.89 -6.11 -5.95
N ASN A 188 5.21 -6.87 -6.79
CA ASN A 188 5.30 -8.32 -6.95
C ASN A 188 5.31 -8.65 -8.46
N SER A 189 5.13 -9.91 -8.83
CA SER A 189 4.98 -10.35 -10.22
C SER A 189 3.64 -11.05 -10.47
N LEU A 190 2.58 -10.61 -9.79
CA LEU A 190 1.23 -11.17 -9.94
C LEU A 190 0.68 -10.89 -11.34
N MET A 191 0.02 -11.88 -11.92
CA MET A 191 -0.53 -11.89 -13.27
C MET A 191 -2.06 -12.07 -13.27
N GLY A 192 -2.66 -12.05 -14.45
CA GLY A 192 -4.09 -12.28 -14.64
C GLY A 192 -4.91 -11.01 -14.50
N GLN A 193 -6.22 -11.18 -14.29
CA GLN A 193 -7.19 -10.09 -14.27
C GLN A 193 -7.79 -9.90 -12.87
N LEU A 194 -8.19 -8.66 -12.58
CA LEU A 194 -8.97 -8.34 -11.39
C LEU A 194 -10.45 -8.66 -11.65
N LEU A 195 -10.91 -9.82 -11.14
CA LEU A 195 -12.25 -10.36 -11.36
C LEU A 195 -12.91 -10.86 -10.06
N PRO A 196 -13.06 -10.05 -8.98
CA PRO A 196 -13.83 -10.52 -7.83
C PRO A 196 -15.29 -10.79 -8.21
N LEU A 197 -15.76 -12.02 -8.03
CA LEU A 197 -17.13 -12.40 -8.42
C LEU A 197 -18.18 -11.90 -7.43
N ARG A 198 -17.76 -11.47 -6.23
CA ARG A 198 -18.63 -11.01 -5.15
C ARG A 198 -18.20 -9.63 -4.65
N PRO A 199 -19.15 -8.74 -4.31
CA PRO A 199 -18.84 -7.48 -3.66
C PRO A 199 -18.10 -7.67 -2.34
N ASN A 200 -17.01 -6.93 -2.14
CA ASN A 200 -16.39 -6.71 -0.85
C ASN A 200 -16.72 -5.27 -0.41
N SER A 201 -17.65 -5.12 0.51
CA SER A 201 -18.11 -3.81 0.99
C SER A 201 -17.26 -3.25 2.13
N ARG A 202 -16.27 -4.00 2.63
CA ARG A 202 -15.41 -3.56 3.73
C ARG A 202 -14.08 -3.02 3.27
N ILE A 203 -13.62 -3.38 2.06
CA ILE A 203 -12.36 -2.89 1.54
C ILE A 203 -12.41 -1.38 1.30
N THR A 204 -11.53 -0.66 1.97
CA THR A 204 -11.36 0.80 1.86
C THR A 204 -10.04 1.13 1.17
N SER A 205 -9.04 0.26 1.25
CA SER A 205 -7.73 0.47 0.61
C SER A 205 -7.29 -0.76 -0.18
N LEU A 206 -7.01 -0.54 -1.47
CA LEU A 206 -6.48 -1.55 -2.37
C LEU A 206 -5.26 -0.99 -3.11
N ASP A 207 -4.09 -1.56 -2.85
CA ASP A 207 -2.87 -1.28 -3.59
C ASP A 207 -2.35 -2.56 -4.24
N ILE A 208 -2.49 -2.65 -5.56
CA ILE A 208 -1.99 -3.77 -6.38
C ILE A 208 -1.05 -3.26 -7.47
N SER A 209 -0.43 -2.10 -7.22
CA SER A 209 0.50 -1.46 -8.14
C SER A 209 1.79 -2.24 -8.33
N ASP A 210 2.56 -1.90 -9.35
CA ASP A 210 3.87 -2.51 -9.62
C ASP A 210 3.76 -4.05 -9.75
N ASN A 211 2.87 -4.52 -10.63
CA ASN A 211 2.62 -5.95 -10.90
C ASN A 211 2.51 -6.19 -12.41
N ARG A 212 2.06 -7.39 -12.83
CA ARG A 212 1.86 -7.78 -14.22
C ARG A 212 0.39 -8.09 -14.53
N LEU A 213 -0.53 -7.38 -13.85
CA LEU A 213 -1.97 -7.54 -14.06
C LEU A 213 -2.37 -6.98 -15.42
N VAL A 214 -3.34 -7.61 -16.07
CA VAL A 214 -3.78 -7.27 -17.43
C VAL A 214 -5.30 -7.27 -17.54
N GLY A 215 -5.82 -6.89 -18.70
CA GLY A 215 -7.25 -6.89 -19.02
C GLY A 215 -7.95 -5.57 -18.67
N GLU A 216 -9.25 -5.54 -18.92
CA GLU A 216 -10.08 -4.35 -18.70
C GLU A 216 -10.67 -4.31 -17.30
N LEU A 217 -10.89 -3.10 -16.77
CA LEU A 217 -11.72 -2.93 -15.57
C LEU A 217 -13.19 -3.15 -15.91
N GLN A 218 -13.84 -4.05 -15.18
CA GLN A 218 -15.24 -4.38 -15.46
C GLN A 218 -16.18 -3.19 -15.22
N GLN A 219 -17.26 -3.13 -16.01
CA GLN A 219 -18.26 -2.06 -15.93
C GLN A 219 -18.97 -1.97 -14.57
N ASN A 220 -18.91 -3.01 -13.75
CA ASN A 220 -19.47 -3.08 -12.39
C ASN A 220 -18.40 -2.95 -11.28
N VAL A 221 -17.17 -2.49 -11.57
CA VAL A 221 -16.08 -2.39 -10.57
C VAL A 221 -16.49 -1.66 -9.28
N ALA A 222 -17.27 -0.58 -9.38
CA ALA A 222 -17.77 0.13 -8.21
C ALA A 222 -18.82 -0.64 -7.41
N ASN A 223 -19.50 -1.62 -8.00
CA ASN A 223 -20.38 -2.51 -7.23
C ASN A 223 -19.56 -3.58 -6.49
N MET A 224 -18.34 -3.88 -6.96
CA MET A 224 -17.46 -4.90 -6.39
C MET A 224 -16.71 -4.37 -5.17
N ILE A 225 -16.31 -3.09 -5.19
CA ILE A 225 -15.59 -2.42 -4.08
C ILE A 225 -16.23 -1.04 -3.79
N PRO A 226 -17.49 -0.99 -3.34
CA PRO A 226 -18.29 0.25 -3.31
C PRO A 226 -17.79 1.31 -2.32
N ASN A 227 -17.09 0.88 -1.27
CA ASN A 227 -16.62 1.75 -0.20
C ASN A 227 -15.11 2.03 -0.28
N ILE A 228 -14.50 1.79 -1.44
CA ILE A 228 -13.09 2.06 -1.64
C ILE A 228 -12.80 3.56 -1.51
N GLU A 229 -11.73 3.87 -0.79
CA GLU A 229 -11.25 5.21 -0.46
C GLU A 229 -9.92 5.50 -1.17
N TYR A 230 -9.02 4.51 -1.14
CA TYR A 230 -7.73 4.52 -1.82
C TYR A 230 -7.65 3.35 -2.81
N LEU A 231 -7.47 3.67 -4.09
CA LEU A 231 -7.31 2.67 -5.15
C LEU A 231 -6.05 2.96 -5.96
N ASN A 232 -5.06 2.07 -5.86
CA ASN A 232 -3.84 2.14 -6.63
C ASN A 232 -3.67 0.89 -7.51
N LEU A 233 -3.80 1.10 -8.82
CA LEU A 233 -3.62 0.09 -9.88
C LEU A 233 -2.40 0.40 -10.77
N SER A 234 -1.56 1.35 -10.36
CA SER A 234 -0.51 1.89 -11.22
C SER A 234 0.55 0.86 -11.61
N ASN A 235 1.25 1.09 -12.72
CA ASN A 235 2.36 0.26 -13.17
C ASN A 235 1.96 -1.22 -13.33
N ASN A 236 0.97 -1.44 -14.18
CA ASN A 236 0.44 -2.74 -14.59
C ASN A 236 0.19 -2.71 -16.12
N GLY A 237 -0.50 -3.72 -16.64
CA GLY A 237 -0.93 -3.83 -18.03
C GLY A 237 -2.44 -3.70 -18.22
N PHE A 238 -3.16 -2.97 -17.35
CA PHE A 238 -4.60 -2.75 -17.53
C PHE A 238 -4.87 -1.97 -18.82
N GLU A 239 -5.94 -2.34 -19.54
CA GLU A 239 -6.29 -1.76 -20.84
C GLU A 239 -7.78 -1.44 -20.97
N GLY A 240 -8.21 -1.05 -22.18
CA GLY A 240 -9.59 -0.71 -22.47
C GLY A 240 -9.99 0.69 -22.01
N ILE A 241 -11.29 0.93 -21.90
CA ILE A 241 -11.86 2.23 -21.49
C ILE A 241 -12.13 2.19 -19.98
N LEU A 242 -11.84 3.29 -19.29
CA LEU A 242 -12.19 3.42 -17.87
C LEU A 242 -13.72 3.39 -17.68
N PRO A 243 -14.29 2.39 -16.98
CA PRO A 243 -15.74 2.26 -16.85
C PRO A 243 -16.36 3.44 -16.08
N SER A 244 -17.48 3.96 -16.58
CA SER A 244 -18.19 5.09 -15.95
C SER A 244 -18.71 4.80 -14.54
N SER A 245 -18.82 3.52 -14.17
CA SER A 245 -19.21 3.13 -12.81
C SER A 245 -18.20 3.52 -11.75
N ILE A 246 -16.92 3.75 -12.10
CA ILE A 246 -15.89 4.19 -11.13
C ILE A 246 -16.31 5.45 -10.36
N ALA A 247 -17.09 6.33 -10.99
CA ALA A 247 -17.65 7.52 -10.38
C ALA A 247 -18.68 7.25 -9.26
N LYS A 248 -19.16 6.00 -9.13
CA LYS A 248 -20.07 5.59 -8.06
C LYS A 248 -19.33 5.24 -6.76
N MET A 249 -18.00 5.17 -6.76
CA MET A 249 -17.19 4.99 -5.55
C MET A 249 -17.19 6.29 -4.76
N SER A 250 -18.25 6.50 -3.97
CA SER A 250 -18.54 7.80 -3.36
C SER A 250 -17.57 8.22 -2.27
N SER A 251 -16.74 7.30 -1.76
CA SER A 251 -15.73 7.58 -0.73
C SER A 251 -14.31 7.74 -1.30
N LEU A 252 -14.14 7.60 -2.62
CA LEU A 252 -12.84 7.61 -3.28
C LEU A 252 -12.18 9.00 -3.16
N TRP A 253 -11.08 9.07 -2.42
CA TRP A 253 -10.27 10.28 -2.29
C TRP A 253 -8.95 10.19 -3.06
N SER A 254 -8.44 8.97 -3.31
CA SER A 254 -7.22 8.75 -4.09
C SER A 254 -7.41 7.66 -5.16
N LEU A 255 -7.15 8.03 -6.41
CA LEU A 255 -7.16 7.13 -7.55
C LEU A 255 -5.85 7.25 -8.35
N ASP A 256 -5.07 6.16 -8.38
CA ASP A 256 -3.88 6.04 -9.21
C ASP A 256 -4.02 4.91 -10.23
N LEU A 257 -4.12 5.31 -11.50
CA LEU A 257 -4.19 4.43 -12.68
C LEU A 257 -2.97 4.61 -13.58
N SER A 258 -1.93 5.30 -13.10
CA SER A 258 -0.79 5.68 -13.92
C SER A 258 0.01 4.48 -14.44
N ALA A 259 0.74 4.65 -15.53
CA ALA A 259 1.56 3.59 -16.14
C ALA A 259 0.75 2.31 -16.43
N ASN A 260 -0.28 2.46 -17.26
CA ASN A 260 -1.11 1.37 -17.77
C ASN A 260 -1.36 1.60 -19.28
N SER A 261 -2.27 0.84 -19.88
CA SER A 261 -2.70 0.97 -21.28
C SER A 261 -4.14 1.44 -21.42
N PHE A 262 -4.71 2.13 -20.43
CA PHE A 262 -6.06 2.67 -20.52
C PHE A 262 -6.19 3.67 -21.67
N SER A 263 -7.35 3.69 -22.32
CA SER A 263 -7.66 4.48 -23.50
C SER A 263 -9.05 5.12 -23.41
N GLY A 264 -9.44 5.88 -24.44
CA GLY A 264 -10.71 6.58 -24.47
C GLY A 264 -10.69 7.88 -23.67
N GLU A 265 -11.87 8.45 -23.43
CA GLU A 265 -12.04 9.63 -22.59
C GLU A 265 -12.25 9.26 -21.13
N VAL A 266 -11.82 10.13 -20.22
CA VAL A 266 -12.13 10.00 -18.79
C VAL A 266 -13.64 10.20 -18.60
N PRO A 267 -14.36 9.30 -17.91
CA PRO A 267 -15.80 9.42 -17.73
C PRO A 267 -16.17 10.74 -17.05
N LYS A 268 -17.12 11.47 -17.65
CA LYS A 268 -17.59 12.77 -17.16
C LYS A 268 -18.10 12.72 -15.73
N GLN A 269 -18.67 11.58 -15.32
CA GLN A 269 -19.14 11.35 -13.97
C GLN A 269 -17.98 11.33 -12.96
N LEU A 270 -16.81 10.80 -13.33
CA LEU A 270 -15.64 10.80 -12.47
C LEU A 270 -15.12 12.23 -12.30
N LEU A 271 -15.21 13.06 -13.33
CA LEU A 271 -14.84 14.49 -13.28
C LEU A 271 -15.76 15.35 -12.40
N ALA A 272 -16.76 14.76 -11.75
CA ALA A 272 -17.62 15.40 -10.76
C ALA A 272 -17.61 14.67 -9.40
N ALA A 273 -16.63 13.79 -9.16
CA ALA A 273 -16.45 13.10 -7.89
C ALA A 273 -16.18 14.11 -6.76
N LYS A 274 -16.91 13.96 -5.65
CA LYS A 274 -16.95 14.97 -4.59
C LYS A 274 -15.71 14.99 -3.71
N TYR A 275 -15.14 13.84 -3.40
CA TYR A 275 -14.06 13.71 -2.41
C TYR A 275 -12.69 13.43 -3.02
N LEU A 276 -12.60 13.36 -4.36
CA LEU A 276 -11.37 13.02 -5.04
C LEU A 276 -10.34 14.14 -4.88
N GLU A 277 -9.26 13.84 -4.16
CA GLU A 277 -8.15 14.72 -3.85
C GLU A 277 -6.92 14.43 -4.73
N PHE A 278 -6.68 13.14 -5.01
CA PHE A 278 -5.59 12.66 -5.86
C PHE A 278 -6.14 11.92 -7.08
N LEU A 279 -5.81 12.42 -8.27
CA LEU A 279 -6.11 11.76 -9.53
C LEU A 279 -4.84 11.66 -10.38
N LYS A 280 -4.33 10.43 -10.53
CA LYS A 280 -3.14 10.13 -11.34
C LYS A 280 -3.50 9.22 -12.49
N LEU A 281 -3.42 9.77 -13.70
CA LEU A 281 -3.73 9.07 -14.97
C LEU A 281 -2.52 9.03 -15.90
N SER A 282 -1.35 9.45 -15.44
CA SER A 282 -0.14 9.61 -16.24
C SER A 282 0.28 8.34 -16.97
N ASN A 283 0.99 8.46 -18.09
CA ASN A 283 1.52 7.33 -18.85
C ASN A 283 0.43 6.32 -19.25
N ASN A 284 -0.58 6.80 -19.96
CA ASN A 284 -1.67 6.00 -20.52
C ASN A 284 -1.94 6.46 -21.97
N LYS A 285 -3.07 6.03 -22.55
CA LYS A 285 -3.54 6.43 -23.88
C LYS A 285 -4.86 7.20 -23.79
N PHE A 286 -5.13 7.87 -22.66
CA PHE A 286 -6.34 8.68 -22.51
C PHE A 286 -6.32 9.86 -23.47
N HIS A 287 -7.48 10.23 -24.01
CA HIS A 287 -7.65 11.37 -24.89
C HIS A 287 -8.90 12.18 -24.52
N GLY A 288 -9.24 13.18 -25.35
CA GLY A 288 -10.40 14.04 -25.15
C GLY A 288 -10.08 15.30 -24.36
N GLU A 289 -11.13 16.07 -24.05
CA GLU A 289 -11.03 17.37 -23.39
C GLU A 289 -11.40 17.25 -21.91
N ILE A 290 -10.38 17.06 -21.06
CA ILE A 290 -10.61 16.83 -19.63
C ILE A 290 -11.12 18.09 -18.91
N PHE A 291 -10.64 19.28 -19.29
CA PHE A 291 -11.06 20.56 -18.71
C PHE A 291 -12.25 21.18 -19.43
N SER A 292 -13.28 20.34 -19.65
CA SER A 292 -14.56 20.76 -20.22
C SER A 292 -15.53 21.26 -19.14
N ARG A 293 -16.75 21.65 -19.52
CA ARG A 293 -17.81 22.08 -18.58
C ARG A 293 -18.14 21.06 -17.49
N ASP A 294 -17.87 19.78 -17.78
CA ASP A 294 -18.14 18.64 -16.90
C ASP A 294 -17.09 18.51 -15.77
N PHE A 295 -15.97 19.23 -15.87
CA PHE A 295 -14.94 19.26 -14.82
C PHE A 295 -15.44 20.03 -13.59
N ASN A 296 -15.69 19.30 -12.51
CA ASN A 296 -16.24 19.80 -11.26
C ASN A 296 -15.66 19.07 -10.03
N LEU A 297 -14.36 18.77 -10.05
CA LEU A 297 -13.63 18.18 -8.94
C LEU A 297 -13.23 19.28 -7.93
N THR A 298 -14.10 19.59 -6.98
CA THR A 298 -13.94 20.77 -6.09
C THR A 298 -12.93 20.58 -4.95
N HIS A 299 -12.55 19.34 -4.63
CA HIS A 299 -11.58 19.00 -3.59
C HIS A 299 -10.24 18.51 -4.15
N LEU A 300 -10.03 18.59 -5.47
CA LEU A 300 -8.83 18.06 -6.10
C LEU A 300 -7.62 18.93 -5.75
N GLY A 301 -6.59 18.29 -5.21
CA GLY A 301 -5.30 18.91 -4.90
C GLY A 301 -4.19 18.46 -5.86
N PHE A 302 -4.24 17.23 -6.33
CA PHE A 302 -3.18 16.61 -7.14
C PHE A 302 -3.76 16.01 -8.41
N LEU A 303 -3.38 16.58 -9.57
CA LEU A 303 -3.75 16.05 -10.87
C LEU A 303 -2.50 15.78 -11.71
N HIS A 304 -2.29 14.52 -12.04
CA HIS A 304 -1.23 14.10 -12.95
C HIS A 304 -1.85 13.44 -14.19
N LEU A 305 -1.69 14.10 -15.33
CA LEU A 305 -2.20 13.66 -16.64
C LEU A 305 -1.07 13.45 -17.64
N ASN A 306 0.18 13.63 -17.23
CA ASN A 306 1.30 13.68 -18.14
C ASN A 306 1.48 12.40 -18.96
N ASN A 307 2.04 12.53 -20.17
CA ASN A 307 2.26 11.41 -21.08
C ASN A 307 0.94 10.69 -21.45
N ASN A 308 0.01 11.45 -22.04
CA ASN A 308 -1.27 10.98 -22.57
C ASN A 308 -1.55 11.68 -23.91
N GLN A 309 -2.79 11.61 -24.40
CA GLN A 309 -3.27 12.24 -25.64
C GLN A 309 -4.38 13.27 -25.36
N PHE A 310 -4.44 13.85 -24.16
CA PHE A 310 -5.43 14.87 -23.82
C PHE A 310 -5.27 16.09 -24.73
N ARG A 311 -6.41 16.71 -25.09
CA ARG A 311 -6.48 17.91 -25.93
C ARG A 311 -7.31 19.00 -25.27
N GLY A 312 -7.41 20.14 -25.94
CA GLY A 312 -8.18 21.29 -25.47
C GLY A 312 -7.29 22.29 -24.73
N THR A 313 -7.93 23.22 -24.03
CA THR A 313 -7.27 24.33 -23.36
C THR A 313 -7.35 24.19 -21.84
N LEU A 314 -6.45 24.87 -21.12
CA LEU A 314 -6.60 25.06 -19.68
C LEU A 314 -7.74 26.06 -19.45
N SER A 315 -8.99 25.60 -19.33
CA SER A 315 -10.13 26.50 -19.19
C SER A 315 -10.30 26.99 -17.74
N ASN A 316 -11.17 27.98 -17.53
CA ASN A 316 -11.48 28.52 -16.20
C ASN A 316 -12.19 27.52 -15.27
N VAL A 317 -12.62 26.35 -15.75
CA VAL A 317 -13.23 25.33 -14.89
C VAL A 317 -12.24 24.77 -13.86
N ILE A 318 -10.93 24.85 -14.13
CA ILE A 318 -9.87 24.39 -13.23
C ILE A 318 -9.88 25.22 -11.94
N SER A 319 -10.23 26.51 -12.01
CA SER A 319 -10.28 27.39 -10.84
C SER A 319 -11.46 27.12 -9.89
N ARG A 320 -12.28 26.09 -10.16
CA ARG A 320 -13.37 25.66 -9.25
C ARG A 320 -12.84 24.96 -7.99
N SER A 321 -11.71 24.27 -8.09
CA SER A 321 -10.99 23.81 -6.89
C SER A 321 -10.08 24.92 -6.39
N SER A 322 -10.11 25.15 -5.08
CA SER A 322 -9.20 26.06 -4.38
C SER A 322 -8.03 25.33 -3.71
N TRP A 323 -7.98 24.00 -3.83
CA TRP A 323 -7.07 23.11 -3.09
C TRP A 323 -5.86 22.65 -3.91
N TRP A 324 -5.69 23.17 -5.13
CA TRP A 324 -4.61 22.79 -6.05
C TRP A 324 -3.23 22.92 -5.45
N TRP A 325 -2.49 21.81 -5.38
CA TRP A 325 -1.07 21.77 -5.04
C TRP A 325 -0.22 21.37 -6.25
N VAL A 326 -0.67 20.39 -7.04
CA VAL A 326 0.07 19.88 -8.20
C VAL A 326 -0.85 19.75 -9.41
N LEU A 327 -0.42 20.35 -10.52
CA LEU A 327 -1.03 20.15 -11.84
C LEU A 327 0.06 19.83 -12.86
N ASP A 328 0.07 18.58 -13.32
CA ASP A 328 0.95 18.13 -14.40
C ASP A 328 0.14 17.66 -15.60
N VAL A 329 0.21 18.41 -16.70
CA VAL A 329 -0.42 18.08 -17.99
C VAL A 329 0.61 17.91 -19.10
N SER A 330 1.89 17.73 -18.74
CA SER A 330 2.98 17.69 -19.70
C SER A 330 2.85 16.53 -20.69
N ASN A 331 3.48 16.62 -21.86
CA ASN A 331 3.49 15.57 -22.88
C ASN A 331 2.07 15.09 -23.25
N ASN A 332 1.20 16.05 -23.52
CA ASN A 332 -0.14 15.87 -24.08
C ASN A 332 -0.30 16.71 -25.36
N ASN A 333 -1.49 16.69 -25.98
CA ASN A 333 -1.84 17.50 -27.14
C ASN A 333 -2.65 18.76 -26.75
N MET A 334 -2.29 19.37 -25.61
CA MET A 334 -2.92 20.59 -25.10
C MET A 334 -2.58 21.80 -25.97
N SER A 335 -3.51 22.75 -26.08
CA SER A 335 -3.35 23.97 -26.88
C SER A 335 -3.94 25.20 -26.16
N GLY A 336 -3.85 26.36 -26.80
CA GLY A 336 -4.35 27.63 -26.25
C GLY A 336 -3.33 28.39 -25.41
N GLU A 337 -3.80 29.44 -24.75
CA GLU A 337 -3.00 30.33 -23.93
C GLU A 337 -2.95 29.87 -22.47
N ILE A 338 -1.90 30.29 -21.75
CA ILE A 338 -1.80 30.09 -20.30
C ILE A 338 -2.80 31.04 -19.62
N PRO A 339 -3.79 30.54 -18.87
CA PRO A 339 -4.81 31.41 -18.29
C PRO A 339 -4.26 32.30 -17.18
N SER A 340 -4.79 33.53 -17.09
CA SER A 340 -4.41 34.50 -16.07
C SER A 340 -4.75 34.06 -14.63
N TRP A 341 -5.77 33.21 -14.44
CA TRP A 341 -6.16 32.72 -13.13
C TRP A 341 -5.07 31.87 -12.45
N ILE A 342 -4.08 31.34 -13.19
CA ILE A 342 -2.96 30.60 -12.60
C ILE A 342 -2.20 31.45 -11.59
N GLY A 343 -2.07 32.76 -11.84
CA GLY A 343 -1.41 33.68 -10.91
C GLY A 343 -2.15 33.85 -9.57
N ASN A 344 -3.43 33.49 -9.50
CA ASN A 344 -4.25 33.58 -8.28
C ASN A 344 -4.32 32.26 -7.51
N MET A 345 -3.67 31.18 -7.97
CA MET A 345 -3.66 29.90 -7.27
C MET A 345 -2.60 29.87 -6.16
N THR A 346 -2.97 30.34 -4.98
CA THR A 346 -2.05 30.55 -3.85
C THR A 346 -1.41 29.29 -3.29
N TYR A 347 -2.04 28.12 -3.45
CA TYR A 347 -1.54 26.84 -2.93
C TYR A 347 -0.79 26.01 -3.99
N LEU A 348 -0.79 26.45 -5.26
CA LEU A 348 -0.19 25.68 -6.35
C LEU A 348 1.34 25.73 -6.22
N THR A 349 1.94 24.60 -5.86
CA THR A 349 3.40 24.48 -5.68
C THR A 349 4.11 23.99 -6.93
N THR A 350 3.40 23.20 -7.74
CA THR A 350 3.96 22.57 -8.95
C THR A 350 2.99 22.69 -10.12
N LEU A 351 3.45 23.32 -11.21
CA LEU A 351 2.75 23.39 -12.48
C LEU A 351 3.67 22.96 -13.62
N VAL A 352 3.28 21.93 -14.37
CA VAL A 352 4.07 21.40 -15.49
C VAL A 352 3.23 21.33 -16.75
N LEU A 353 3.62 22.11 -17.77
CA LEU A 353 2.89 22.29 -19.04
C LEU A 353 3.69 21.89 -20.29
N VAL A 354 4.89 21.31 -20.12
CA VAL A 354 5.83 21.07 -21.23
C VAL A 354 5.22 20.10 -22.24
N GLY A 355 5.19 20.48 -23.53
CA GLY A 355 4.69 19.61 -24.60
C GLY A 355 5.66 18.48 -24.99
N PRO A 356 5.23 17.50 -25.81
CA PRO A 356 6.07 16.39 -26.24
C PRO A 356 7.29 16.90 -27.03
N MET A 357 8.48 16.38 -26.70
CA MET A 357 9.75 16.79 -27.32
C MET A 357 9.82 16.59 -28.85
N SER A 358 8.92 15.79 -29.44
CA SER A 358 8.87 15.49 -30.88
C SER A 358 8.10 16.53 -31.72
N MET A 359 7.39 17.49 -31.12
CA MET A 359 6.77 18.58 -31.87
C MET A 359 7.79 19.69 -32.14
N SER A 360 8.21 19.83 -33.40
CA SER A 360 8.97 20.98 -33.89
C SER A 360 8.29 22.27 -33.43
N ARG A 361 9.05 23.16 -32.76
CA ARG A 361 8.55 24.44 -32.26
C ARG A 361 7.77 25.19 -33.36
N PRO A 362 6.54 25.68 -33.11
CA PRO A 362 5.92 26.65 -33.99
C PRO A 362 6.83 27.86 -34.14
N LYS A 363 7.07 28.33 -35.36
CA LYS A 363 7.87 29.53 -35.68
C LYS A 363 7.15 30.84 -35.33
N THR A 364 6.48 30.91 -34.19
CA THR A 364 5.91 32.16 -33.67
C THR A 364 6.46 32.42 -32.27
N HIS A 365 6.90 33.65 -32.07
CA HIS A 365 7.59 34.11 -30.87
C HIS A 365 6.69 34.04 -29.63
N SER A 366 6.60 32.87 -28.99
CA SER A 366 6.24 32.76 -27.59
C SER A 366 7.43 32.17 -26.83
N LYS A 367 7.96 32.95 -25.88
CA LYS A 367 8.95 32.49 -24.93
C LYS A 367 8.29 31.40 -24.07
N GLY A 368 8.60 30.13 -24.34
CA GLY A 368 8.09 28.98 -23.59
C GLY A 368 8.72 28.89 -22.19
N VAL A 369 8.04 29.51 -21.23
CA VAL A 369 7.90 29.25 -19.78
C VAL A 369 8.54 27.93 -19.32
N THR A 370 9.71 27.97 -18.67
CA THR A 370 9.97 28.01 -17.20
C THR A 370 9.26 26.91 -16.39
N VAL A 371 10.04 25.92 -15.95
CA VAL A 371 9.73 25.10 -14.77
C VAL A 371 9.61 26.04 -13.57
N ILE A 372 8.42 26.22 -13.02
CA ILE A 372 8.27 26.83 -11.69
C ILE A 372 8.33 25.68 -10.70
N SER A 373 9.54 25.25 -10.35
CA SER A 373 9.78 24.53 -9.12
C SER A 373 10.08 25.56 -8.05
N HIS A 374 9.09 25.91 -7.23
CA HIS A 374 9.41 26.49 -5.93
C HIS A 374 9.90 25.37 -5.02
N LEU A 375 11.19 25.04 -5.14
CA LEU A 375 11.90 24.34 -4.09
C LEU A 375 12.26 25.36 -3.01
N LYS A 376 11.57 25.28 -1.87
CA LYS A 376 12.26 25.31 -0.59
C LYS A 376 11.86 24.09 0.25
N PRO A 377 12.83 23.37 0.82
CA PRO A 377 12.59 22.09 1.48
C PRO A 377 12.47 22.30 2.98
N GLU A 378 11.29 22.09 3.57
CA GLU A 378 11.20 21.73 4.99
C GLU A 378 10.06 20.73 5.19
N GLY A 379 10.44 19.50 5.51
CA GLY A 379 9.61 18.64 6.36
C GLY A 379 8.32 18.06 5.75
N LEU A 380 8.40 17.35 4.64
CA LEU A 380 7.44 16.27 4.38
C LEU A 380 8.18 14.94 4.33
N LYS A 381 8.59 14.48 5.51
CA LYS A 381 8.51 13.05 5.79
C LYS A 381 7.01 12.74 5.82
N TYR A 382 6.43 12.37 4.68
CA TYR A 382 5.32 11.43 4.75
C TYR A 382 5.95 10.11 5.19
N ASN A 383 6.13 9.98 6.51
CA ASN A 383 6.10 8.68 7.13
C ASN A 383 4.72 8.13 6.78
N MET A 384 4.63 7.34 5.71
CA MET A 384 3.67 6.25 5.69
C MET A 384 4.17 5.18 6.66
N THR A 385 4.32 5.54 7.94
CA THR A 385 3.90 4.63 8.97
C THR A 385 2.39 4.80 9.00
N GLN A 386 1.70 4.03 8.15
CA GLN A 386 0.42 3.52 8.61
C GLN A 386 0.78 2.74 9.87
N THR A 387 0.67 3.39 11.02
CA THR A 387 0.32 2.67 12.23
C THR A 387 -0.96 1.96 11.83
N ILE A 388 -0.83 0.67 11.52
CA ILE A 388 -1.96 -0.24 11.53
C ILE A 388 -2.46 -0.15 12.96
N ILE A 389 -3.43 0.72 13.21
CA ILE A 389 -4.15 0.71 14.47
C ILE A 389 -5.01 -0.55 14.38
N LEU A 390 -4.50 -1.62 14.98
CA LEU A 390 -5.17 -2.91 15.14
C LEU A 390 -6.34 -2.86 16.12
#